data_AF-A0A7S4H6B8-F1
#
_entry.id   AF-A0A7S4H6B8-F1
#
_cell.length_a   1.000
_cell.length_b   1.000
_cell.length_c   1.000
_cell.angle_alpha   90.00
_cell.angle_beta   90.00
_cell.angle_gamma   90.00
#
_symmetry.space_group_name_H-M   'P 1'
#
loop_
_entity.id
_entity.type
_entity.pdbx_description
1 polymer ?
#
loop_
_entity_poly.entity_id
_entity_poly.type
_entity_poly.pdbx_seq_one_letter_code
_entity_poly.pdbx_strand_id
1 'polypeptide(L)'
;MKHILSGHAKDALQESTSKFLTNSPNKITKYINEALEKGTLSSNGKELIYKFSRDIGTNLDGKTTKTIKLFIDSKGWVRTAFPL
;
A
#
# COMPACT_ATOMS: atom_id res chain seq x y z
N MET A 1 23.40 -20.78 17.63
CA MET A 1 22.09 -20.10 17.71
C MET A 1 22.26 -18.63 17.34
N LYS A 2 21.97 -18.27 16.09
CA LYS A 2 21.80 -16.89 15.60
C LYS A 2 21.26 -16.97 14.17
N HIS A 3 20.63 -15.89 13.70
CA HIS A 3 19.86 -15.73 12.46
C HIS A 3 18.33 -15.77 12.62
N ILE A 4 17.87 -14.97 13.58
CA ILE A 4 16.70 -14.11 13.40
C ILE A 4 17.12 -12.89 12.53
N LEU A 5 16.26 -12.47 11.60
CA LEU A 5 16.30 -11.24 10.78
C LEU A 5 16.95 -11.30 9.37
N SER A 6 16.40 -12.12 8.47
CA SER A 6 16.50 -11.89 7.01
C SER A 6 15.26 -12.51 6.35
N GLY A 7 14.35 -11.80 5.69
CA GLY A 7 14.36 -10.40 5.29
C GLY A 7 12.95 -9.81 5.22
N HIS A 8 12.67 -8.89 6.13
CA HIS A 8 11.61 -7.89 5.95
C HIS A 8 12.13 -6.45 6.02
N ALA A 9 13.46 -6.21 6.16
CA ALA A 9 13.94 -4.84 6.36
C ALA A 9 15.42 -4.53 6.00
N LYS A 10 16.15 -5.36 5.23
CA LYS A 10 17.58 -5.08 4.96
C LYS A 10 18.07 -5.19 3.51
N ASP A 11 17.19 -5.51 2.56
CA ASP A 11 17.54 -5.49 1.13
C ASP A 11 16.70 -4.46 0.34
N ALA A 12 16.25 -3.39 1.01
CA ALA A 12 15.60 -2.25 0.35
C ALA A 12 16.64 -1.34 -0.36
N LEU A 13 17.61 -1.96 -1.04
CA LEU A 13 18.37 -1.37 -2.15
C LEU A 13 17.60 -1.50 -3.48
N GLN A 14 16.27 -1.64 -3.43
CA GLN A 14 15.42 -1.19 -4.52
C GLN A 14 15.06 0.27 -4.25
N GLU A 15 15.79 1.18 -4.91
CA GLU A 15 15.53 2.63 -5.01
C GLU A 15 14.07 2.97 -5.42
N SER A 16 13.29 1.97 -5.82
CA SER A 16 11.91 2.07 -6.26
C SER A 16 10.94 1.30 -5.36
N THR A 17 10.82 1.65 -4.07
CA THR A 17 9.73 1.14 -3.23
C THR A 17 8.71 2.26 -3.02
N SER A 18 7.46 2.08 -3.44
CA SER A 18 6.40 3.05 -3.19
C SER A 18 6.27 3.31 -1.68
N LYS A 19 6.21 4.58 -1.29
CA LYS A 19 6.21 4.99 0.13
C LYS A 19 5.02 5.88 0.41
N PHE A 20 4.32 5.62 1.50
CA PHE A 20 3.33 6.59 2.01
C PHE A 20 4.04 7.86 2.47
N LEU A 21 3.38 9.02 2.34
CA LEU A 21 3.89 10.31 2.83
C LEU A 21 4.04 10.35 4.36
N THR A 22 3.57 9.31 5.05
CA THR A 22 3.58 9.20 6.50
C THR A 22 3.96 7.80 6.92
N ASN A 23 4.78 7.72 7.98
CA ASN A 23 5.11 6.47 8.66
C ASN A 23 4.16 6.16 9.81
N SER A 24 3.11 6.98 10.02
CA SER A 24 2.15 6.75 11.10
C SER A 24 1.18 5.63 10.72
N PRO A 25 1.18 4.49 11.44
CA PRO A 25 0.32 3.34 11.11
C PRO A 25 -1.16 3.73 11.12
N ASN A 26 -1.58 4.58 12.06
CA ASN A 26 -2.97 5.05 12.13
C ASN A 26 -3.41 5.85 10.90
N LYS A 27 -2.50 6.62 10.27
CA LYS A 27 -2.81 7.36 9.04
C LYS A 27 -2.86 6.42 7.83
N ILE A 28 -1.95 5.46 7.76
CA ILE A 28 -1.95 4.43 6.70
C ILE A 28 -3.25 3.61 6.76
N THR A 29 -3.66 3.18 7.96
CA THR A 29 -4.93 2.48 8.17
C THR A 29 -6.14 3.32 7.74
N LYS A 30 -6.12 4.65 7.95
CA LYS A 30 -7.18 5.54 7.44
C LYS A 30 -7.24 5.56 5.91
N TYR A 31 -6.10 5.61 5.22
CA TYR A 31 -6.08 5.51 3.75
C TYR A 31 -6.63 4.16 3.29
N ILE A 32 -6.24 3.08 3.96
CA ILE A 32 -6.72 1.73 3.64
C ILE A 32 -8.23 1.62 3.81
N ASN A 33 -8.79 2.08 4.94
CA ASN A 33 -10.23 2.04 5.19
C ASN A 33 -11.00 2.91 4.19
N GLU A 34 -10.54 4.14 3.92
CA GLU A 34 -11.20 4.99 2.92
C GLU A 34 -11.20 4.34 1.53
N ALA A 35 -10.12 3.67 1.16
CA ALA A 35 -10.06 2.92 -0.09
C ALA A 35 -10.97 1.69 -0.08
N LEU A 36 -11.10 0.96 1.04
CA LEU A 36 -12.05 -0.14 1.16
C LEU A 36 -13.51 0.32 1.05
N GLU A 37 -13.85 1.49 1.60
CA GLU A 37 -15.20 2.02 1.59
C GLU A 37 -15.60 2.63 0.24
N LYS A 38 -14.67 3.32 -0.44
CA LYS A 38 -14.95 4.11 -1.65
C LYS A 38 -14.32 3.57 -2.93
N GLY A 39 -13.41 2.62 -2.81
CA GLY A 39 -12.65 2.10 -3.94
C GLY A 39 -13.40 1.07 -4.74
N THR A 40 -12.97 0.93 -5.98
CA THR A 40 -13.57 -0.02 -6.91
C THR A 40 -12.80 -1.33 -6.86
N LEU A 41 -13.51 -2.42 -6.60
CA LEU A 41 -12.98 -3.77 -6.74
C LEU A 41 -12.74 -4.09 -8.21
N SER A 42 -11.58 -4.66 -8.51
CA SER A 42 -11.29 -5.21 -9.84
C SER A 42 -12.18 -6.41 -10.12
N SER A 43 -12.42 -6.74 -11.39
CA SER A 43 -13.25 -7.90 -11.78
C SER A 43 -12.79 -9.23 -11.18
N ASN A 44 -11.51 -9.36 -10.83
CA ASN A 44 -10.96 -10.55 -10.18
C ASN A 44 -11.24 -10.63 -8.67
N GLY A 45 -11.81 -9.59 -8.05
CA GLY A 45 -12.14 -9.51 -6.62
C GLY A 45 -10.95 -9.49 -5.65
N LYS A 46 -9.71 -9.48 -6.17
CA LYS A 46 -8.47 -9.57 -5.37
C LYS A 46 -7.74 -8.25 -5.22
N GLU A 47 -8.15 -7.24 -5.99
CA GLU A 47 -7.47 -5.97 -6.10
C GLU A 47 -8.48 -4.84 -6.02
N LEU A 48 -8.17 -3.84 -5.22
CA LEU A 48 -8.97 -2.62 -5.11
C LEU A 48 -8.06 -1.44 -5.42
N ILE A 49 -8.55 -0.53 -6.25
CA ILE A 49 -7.82 0.68 -6.61
C ILE A 49 -8.68 1.88 -6.22
N TYR A 50 -8.06 2.84 -5.54
CA TYR A 50 -8.71 4.07 -5.17
C TYR A 50 -7.79 5.26 -5.40
N LYS A 51 -8.36 6.36 -5.90
CA LYS A 51 -7.66 7.62 -6.14
C LYS A 51 -8.18 8.68 -5.16
N PHE A 52 -7.31 9.15 -4.31
CA PHE A 52 -7.58 10.23 -3.37
C PHE A 52 -7.53 11.59 -4.08
N SER A 53 -8.19 12.59 -3.50
CA SER A 53 -8.08 13.99 -3.94
C SER A 53 -6.72 14.61 -3.59
N ARG A 54 -6.05 14.03 -2.59
CA ARG A 54 -4.75 14.48 -2.05
C ARG A 54 -3.66 13.46 -2.33
N ASP A 55 -2.43 13.95 -2.29
CA ASP A 55 -1.24 13.12 -2.31
C ASP A 55 -1.17 12.24 -1.06
N ILE A 56 -0.85 10.96 -1.28
CA ILE A 56 -0.79 9.96 -0.21
C ILE A 56 0.59 9.33 -0.07
N GLY A 57 1.41 9.42 -1.12
CA GLY A 57 2.69 8.73 -1.18
C GLY A 57 3.50 9.11 -2.41
N THR A 58 4.61 8.41 -2.56
CA THR A 58 5.36 8.32 -3.80
C THR A 58 5.21 6.91 -4.37
N ASN A 59 5.18 6.81 -5.69
CA ASN A 59 5.20 5.53 -6.39
C ASN A 59 6.63 4.97 -6.51
N LEU A 60 6.76 3.87 -7.25
CA LEU A 60 8.05 3.20 -7.52
C LEU A 60 9.04 4.14 -8.25
N ASP A 61 8.55 5.11 -9.02
CA ASP A 61 9.37 6.11 -9.73
C ASP A 61 9.77 7.29 -8.83
N GLY A 62 9.39 7.27 -7.54
CA GLY A 62 9.61 8.38 -6.61
C GLY A 62 8.70 9.59 -6.85
N LYS A 63 7.76 9.49 -7.80
CA LYS A 63 6.79 10.56 -8.08
C LYS A 63 5.64 10.51 -7.10
N THR A 64 5.22 11.70 -6.66
CA THR A 64 4.05 11.84 -5.81
C THR A 64 2.82 11.23 -6.47
N THR A 65 2.08 10.43 -5.72
CA THR A 65 0.86 9.79 -6.17
C THR A 65 -0.28 9.98 -5.19
N LYS A 66 -1.47 9.98 -5.77
CA LYS A 66 -2.77 10.03 -5.11
C LYS A 66 -3.50 8.69 -5.20
N THR A 67 -2.90 7.67 -5.81
CA THR A 67 -3.54 6.38 -6.05
C THR A 67 -3.00 5.35 -5.08
N ILE A 68 -3.88 4.57 -4.46
CA ILE A 68 -3.52 3.39 -3.68
C ILE A 68 -4.02 2.14 -4.39
N LYS A 69 -3.21 1.10 -4.35
CA LYS A 69 -3.62 -0.26 -4.70
C LYS A 69 -3.63 -1.11 -3.44
N LEU A 70 -4.74 -1.82 -3.23
CA LEU A 70 -4.90 -2.78 -2.18
C LEU A 70 -5.07 -4.17 -2.78
N PHE A 71 -4.41 -5.14 -2.18
CA PHE A 71 -4.63 -6.54 -2.42
C PHE A 71 -5.44 -7.09 -1.28
N ILE A 72 -6.58 -7.69 -1.61
CA ILE A 72 -7.50 -8.28 -0.66
C ILE A 72 -7.64 -9.77 -0.92
N ASP A 73 -7.85 -10.52 0.15
CA ASP A 73 -8.13 -11.94 0.09
C ASP A 73 -9.62 -12.19 -0.24
N SER A 74 -9.98 -13.42 -0.64
CA SER A 74 -11.38 -13.84 -0.86
C SER A 74 -12.28 -13.66 0.36
N LYS A 75 -11.70 -13.53 1.56
CA LYS A 75 -12.43 -13.20 2.80
C LYS A 75 -12.60 -11.69 3.05
N GLY A 76 -12.13 -10.82 2.15
CA GLY A 76 -12.17 -9.35 2.27
C GLY A 76 -11.04 -8.74 3.12
N TRP A 77 -10.03 -9.52 3.50
CA TRP A 77 -8.92 -9.05 4.34
C TRP A 77 -7.83 -8.41 3.50
N VAL A 78 -7.37 -7.21 3.88
CA VAL A 78 -6.25 -6.54 3.21
C VAL A 78 -4.95 -7.29 3.50
N ARG A 79 -4.34 -7.84 2.45
CA ARG A 79 -3.04 -8.50 2.47
C ARG A 79 -1.90 -7.51 2.32
N THR A 80 -2.08 -6.52 1.45
CA THR A 80 -1.04 -5.55 1.10
C THR A 80 -1.69 -4.28 0.58
N ALA A 81 -1.09 -3.12 0.88
CA ALA A 81 -1.52 -1.83 0.33
C ALA A 81 -0.30 -0.97 0.02
N PHE A 82 -0.28 -0.33 -1.14
CA PHE A 82 0.80 0.59 -1.53
C PHE A 82 0.34 1.72 -2.46
N PRO A 83 1.03 2.87 -2.44
CA PRO A 83 0.83 3.94 -3.42
C PRO A 83 1.28 3.53 -4.84
N LEU A 84 0.52 3.94 -5.87
CA LEU A 84 0.70 3.57 -7.28
C LEU A 84 1.05 4.75 -8.18
#